data_AF-F8AAA3-F1
#
_entry.id   AF-F8AAA3-F1
#
_cell.length_a   1.000
_cell.length_b   1.000
_cell.length_c   1.000
_cell.angle_alpha   90.00
_cell.angle_beta   90.00
_cell.angle_gamma   90.00
#
_symmetry.space_group_name_H-M   'P 1'
#
loop_
_entity.id
_entity.type
_entity.pdbx_description
1 polymer ?
#
loop_
_entity_poly.entity_id
_entity_poly.type
_entity_poly.pdbx_seq_one_letter_code
_entity_poly.pdbx_strand_id
1 'polypeptide(L)'
;MFKKVLSSLFLAVLMLGLAVSNAKAAPIVMEGNYVYTQVSEDGTLGNGFNFPGIQYDPSGTASFPGSGGKDFLQPGDPFEGFYLKSNESGIIGNNNDWSVFIGTLTDLSGSGYDNFIRWEGSLGTYFDVAIETYFNDSDKFIKFSTTVTALNDLTDVYFLRVIDPDQDTNDFGIFDTNNARGFGSFSPEDWVYAAGPISNWTIGLYSDSLVPHNTGVSFAWSGDPEFYYNGNNDGNGDYTIGLAFYLGDLSVGDSVTFDYYYVLGTSPADAASNIPVASPIPEPSTVVLIGVGLGALGFYRSRRK
;
A
#
# COMPACT_ATOMS: atom_id res chain seq x y z
N MET A 1 45.49 -52.51 -51.94
CA MET A 1 44.11 -52.04 -51.73
C MET A 1 44.17 -50.93 -50.68
N PHE A 2 43.92 -49.69 -51.12
CA PHE A 2 44.03 -48.45 -50.33
C PHE A 2 42.93 -48.34 -49.26
N LYS A 3 43.26 -47.77 -48.08
CA LYS A 3 42.54 -46.70 -47.34
C LYS A 3 43.09 -46.63 -45.90
N LYS A 4 43.93 -45.63 -45.57
CA LYS A 4 43.55 -44.37 -44.90
C LYS A 4 42.77 -44.59 -43.60
N VAL A 5 43.49 -44.56 -42.48
CA VAL A 5 42.94 -44.31 -41.14
C VAL A 5 42.86 -42.80 -40.97
N LEU A 6 41.65 -42.26 -40.83
CA LEU A 6 41.41 -40.85 -40.50
C LEU A 6 40.29 -40.77 -39.45
N SER A 7 40.64 -40.16 -38.32
CA SER A 7 39.83 -39.25 -37.50
C SER A 7 38.43 -39.66 -37.03
N SER A 8 38.27 -39.71 -35.70
CA SER A 8 37.11 -39.08 -35.05
C SER A 8 37.51 -38.66 -33.64
N LEU A 9 37.83 -37.38 -33.50
CA LEU A 9 37.98 -36.69 -32.23
C LEU A 9 36.55 -36.34 -31.76
N PHE A 10 36.08 -36.98 -30.69
CA PHE A 10 34.83 -36.58 -30.02
C PHE A 10 35.12 -35.33 -29.18
N LEU A 11 34.68 -34.17 -29.64
CA LEU A 11 34.62 -32.96 -28.82
C LEU A 11 33.24 -32.94 -28.13
N ALA A 12 33.19 -33.34 -26.85
CA ALA A 12 32.02 -33.14 -26.02
C ALA A 12 32.00 -31.67 -25.56
N VAL A 13 31.11 -30.87 -26.15
CA VAL A 13 30.81 -29.53 -25.65
C VAL A 13 29.87 -29.70 -24.46
N LEU A 14 30.41 -29.60 -23.25
CA LEU A 14 29.64 -29.50 -22.02
C LEU A 14 29.15 -28.05 -21.91
N MET A 15 27.92 -27.79 -22.32
CA MET A 15 27.22 -26.54 -22.03
C MET A 15 26.85 -26.54 -20.54
N LEU A 16 27.73 -26.00 -19.69
CA LEU A 16 27.33 -25.57 -18.35
C LEU A 16 26.40 -24.36 -18.54
N GLY A 17 25.09 -24.62 -18.46
CA GLY A 17 24.12 -23.56 -18.25
C GLY A 17 24.39 -22.94 -16.89
N LEU A 18 25.00 -21.75 -16.87
CA LEU A 18 25.00 -20.88 -15.70
C LEU A 18 23.54 -20.50 -15.45
N ALA A 19 22.92 -21.13 -14.46
CA ALA A 19 21.71 -20.61 -13.86
C ALA A 19 22.09 -19.27 -13.22
N VAL A 20 21.77 -18.18 -13.92
CA VAL A 20 21.85 -16.84 -13.35
C VAL A 20 20.67 -16.75 -12.38
N SER A 21 20.89 -17.12 -11.12
CA SER A 21 19.96 -16.74 -10.06
C SER A 21 20.05 -15.22 -9.96
N ASN A 22 19.04 -14.51 -10.46
CA ASN A 22 18.91 -13.09 -10.17
C ASN A 22 18.81 -12.96 -8.65
N ALA A 23 19.81 -12.34 -8.03
CA ALA A 23 19.77 -12.06 -6.61
C ALA A 23 18.60 -11.10 -6.36
N LYS A 24 17.65 -11.55 -5.57
CA LYS A 24 16.56 -10.74 -5.03
C LYS A 24 17.15 -9.55 -4.25
N ALA A 25 16.62 -8.35 -4.48
CA ALA A 25 17.07 -7.15 -3.78
C ALA A 25 16.69 -7.27 -2.29
N ALA A 26 17.59 -6.84 -1.40
CA ALA A 26 17.25 -6.84 0.01
C ALA A 26 16.09 -5.85 0.26
N PRO A 27 15.12 -6.20 1.12
CA PRO A 27 14.11 -5.25 1.58
C PRO A 27 14.77 -3.99 2.17
N ILE A 28 14.13 -2.84 2.00
CA ILE A 28 14.59 -1.57 2.57
C ILE A 28 13.78 -1.28 3.82
N VAL A 29 14.46 -1.22 4.96
CA VAL A 29 13.86 -0.93 6.26
C VAL A 29 13.50 0.56 6.35
N MET A 30 12.33 0.84 6.92
CA MET A 30 11.82 2.19 7.20
C MET A 30 11.53 2.28 8.70
N GLU A 31 12.12 3.27 9.37
CA GLU A 31 12.07 3.42 10.83
C GLU A 31 11.81 4.88 11.19
N GLY A 32 10.68 5.12 11.87
CA GLY A 32 10.37 6.38 12.53
C GLY A 32 10.29 6.19 14.05
N ASN A 33 9.81 7.21 14.76
CA ASN A 33 9.64 7.13 16.21
C ASN A 33 8.49 6.21 16.63
N TYR A 34 7.48 6.06 15.76
CA TYR A 34 6.26 5.29 16.05
C TYR A 34 6.10 4.06 15.18
N VAL A 35 6.63 4.05 13.95
CA VAL A 35 6.40 2.98 12.97
C VAL A 35 7.71 2.37 12.54
N TYR A 36 7.75 1.04 12.49
CA TYR A 36 8.89 0.29 11.98
C TYR A 36 8.42 -0.81 11.04
N THR A 37 8.89 -0.76 9.79
CA THR A 37 8.50 -1.69 8.73
C THR A 37 9.62 -1.81 7.69
N GLN A 38 9.37 -2.52 6.60
CA GLN A 38 10.25 -2.58 5.46
C GLN A 38 9.42 -2.70 4.18
N VAL A 39 9.95 -2.20 3.06
CA VAL A 39 9.41 -2.44 1.73
C VAL A 39 10.25 -3.47 1.02
N SER A 40 9.57 -4.50 0.51
CA SER A 40 10.18 -5.61 -0.20
C SER A 40 10.23 -5.38 -1.70
N GLU A 41 11.07 -6.16 -2.38
CA GLU A 41 11.31 -6.08 -3.82
C GLU A 41 10.07 -6.34 -4.71
N ASP A 42 9.03 -6.92 -4.13
CA ASP A 42 7.71 -7.15 -4.70
C ASP A 42 6.72 -6.02 -4.37
N GLY A 43 7.15 -4.96 -3.69
CA GLY A 43 6.33 -3.78 -3.38
C GLY A 43 5.39 -3.96 -2.19
N THR A 44 5.49 -5.08 -1.47
CA THR A 44 4.74 -5.33 -0.24
C THR A 44 5.47 -4.75 0.98
N LEU A 45 4.73 -4.53 2.06
CA LEU A 45 5.33 -4.37 3.39
C LEU A 45 5.67 -5.74 3.96
N GLY A 46 6.81 -5.82 4.66
CA GLY A 46 7.33 -7.10 5.12
C GLY A 46 7.67 -8.03 3.96
N ASN A 47 8.21 -9.22 4.26
CA ASN A 47 8.58 -10.19 3.22
C ASN A 47 8.20 -11.64 3.58
N GLY A 48 7.21 -11.84 4.47
CA GLY A 48 6.73 -13.16 4.89
C GLY A 48 7.68 -13.96 5.79
N PHE A 49 9.00 -13.71 5.75
CA PHE A 49 10.01 -14.60 6.36
C PHE A 49 10.99 -13.89 7.29
N ASN A 50 11.23 -12.60 7.06
CA ASN A 50 12.13 -11.78 7.85
C ASN A 50 11.35 -10.63 8.50
N PHE A 51 11.81 -10.30 9.69
CA PHE A 51 11.39 -9.15 10.47
C PHE A 51 12.06 -7.85 9.93
N PRO A 52 11.41 -6.68 9.97
CA PRO A 52 10.04 -6.41 10.46
C PRO A 52 8.91 -6.73 9.47
N GLY A 53 7.73 -7.01 10.03
CA GLY A 53 6.45 -6.82 9.35
C GLY A 53 6.04 -5.35 9.50
N ILE A 54 5.18 -5.07 10.48
CA ILE A 54 4.78 -3.71 10.86
C ILE A 54 4.72 -3.62 12.39
N GLN A 55 5.67 -2.92 13.01
CA GLN A 55 5.67 -2.66 14.45
C GLN A 55 5.31 -1.21 14.77
N TYR A 56 4.72 -1.04 15.96
CA TYR A 56 4.24 0.24 16.45
C TYR A 56 4.77 0.51 17.86
N ASP A 57 5.36 1.68 18.07
CA ASP A 57 5.72 2.19 19.39
C ASP A 57 4.79 3.37 19.75
N PRO A 58 3.74 3.17 20.56
CA PRO A 58 2.80 4.24 20.92
C PRO A 58 3.45 5.36 21.75
N SER A 59 4.64 5.13 22.32
CA SER A 59 5.36 6.12 23.12
C SER A 59 6.23 7.07 22.29
N GLY A 60 6.47 6.76 21.01
CA GLY A 60 7.27 7.59 20.12
C GLY A 60 8.75 7.61 20.48
N THR A 61 9.28 6.51 21.02
CA THR A 61 10.67 6.39 21.46
C THR A 61 11.53 5.56 20.51
N ALA A 62 10.97 5.11 19.38
CA ALA A 62 11.55 4.12 18.48
C ALA A 62 11.94 2.81 19.18
N SER A 63 11.16 2.38 20.18
CA SER A 63 11.42 1.13 20.91
C SER A 63 10.64 -0.04 20.33
N PHE A 64 11.19 -0.67 19.30
CA PHE A 64 10.57 -1.80 18.61
C PHE A 64 11.03 -3.14 19.20
N PRO A 65 10.10 -4.03 19.61
CA PRO A 65 10.45 -5.27 20.30
C PRO A 65 11.20 -6.29 19.42
N GLY A 66 11.23 -6.11 18.10
CA GLY A 66 11.96 -7.02 17.22
C GLY A 66 11.17 -8.28 16.88
N SER A 67 11.86 -9.28 16.34
CA SER A 67 11.28 -10.61 16.06
C SER A 67 10.66 -11.24 17.32
N GLY A 68 9.43 -11.75 17.18
CA GLY A 68 8.66 -12.33 18.29
C GLY A 68 7.98 -11.31 19.20
N GLY A 69 8.12 -10.01 18.92
CA GLY A 69 7.35 -8.94 19.56
C GLY A 69 6.02 -8.67 18.85
N LYS A 70 5.18 -7.84 19.47
CA LYS A 70 3.94 -7.38 18.85
C LYS A 70 4.21 -6.71 17.48
N ASP A 71 3.60 -7.25 16.44
CA ASP A 71 3.72 -6.83 15.04
C ASP A 71 2.37 -7.10 14.36
N PHE A 72 1.91 -6.19 13.52
CA PHE A 72 0.60 -6.28 12.88
C PHE A 72 0.55 -7.26 11.71
N LEU A 73 1.68 -7.69 11.17
CA LEU A 73 1.73 -8.58 10.00
C LEU A 73 2.41 -9.92 10.31
N GLN A 74 3.19 -9.99 11.40
CA GLN A 74 3.89 -11.19 11.83
C GLN A 74 3.60 -11.46 13.31
N PRO A 75 3.49 -12.72 13.76
CA PRO A 75 3.87 -13.97 13.11
C PRO A 75 2.67 -14.63 12.40
N GLY A 76 2.89 -15.77 11.73
CA GLY A 76 1.81 -16.52 11.09
C GLY A 76 2.16 -16.82 9.64
N ASP A 77 1.13 -16.86 8.79
CA ASP A 77 1.23 -16.85 7.33
C ASP A 77 0.93 -15.42 6.85
N PRO A 78 1.93 -14.52 6.76
CA PRO A 78 1.67 -13.10 6.56
C PRO A 78 0.98 -12.85 5.22
N PHE A 79 -0.10 -12.07 5.24
CA PHE A 79 -0.81 -11.69 4.03
C PHE A 79 -0.89 -10.17 3.95
N GLU A 80 0.09 -9.54 3.31
CA GLU A 80 0.07 -8.13 2.93
C GLU A 80 0.37 -8.01 1.45
N GLY A 81 -0.39 -7.18 0.73
CA GLY A 81 -0.14 -7.01 -0.68
C GLY A 81 -1.05 -6.04 -1.40
N PHE A 82 -0.88 -6.03 -2.71
CA PHE A 82 -1.71 -5.28 -3.64
C PHE A 82 -2.10 -6.12 -4.84
N TYR A 83 -3.30 -5.84 -5.37
CA TYR A 83 -3.85 -6.53 -6.53
C TYR A 83 -4.46 -5.54 -7.51
N LEU A 84 -4.41 -5.90 -8.79
CA LEU A 84 -5.07 -5.23 -9.89
C LEU A 84 -6.02 -6.20 -10.56
N LYS A 85 -7.10 -5.65 -11.12
CA LYS A 85 -8.04 -6.39 -11.95
C LYS A 85 -8.44 -5.56 -13.14
N SER A 86 -8.57 -6.20 -14.29
CA SER A 86 -9.30 -5.68 -15.45
C SER A 86 -9.94 -6.84 -16.21
N ASN A 87 -10.82 -6.54 -17.16
CA ASN A 87 -11.39 -7.59 -18.02
C ASN A 87 -10.32 -8.35 -18.84
N GLU A 88 -9.21 -7.69 -19.17
CA GLU A 88 -8.15 -8.21 -20.02
C GLU A 88 -7.08 -8.97 -19.22
N SER A 89 -6.81 -8.54 -17.99
CA SER A 89 -5.74 -9.10 -17.15
C SER A 89 -6.23 -10.17 -16.17
N GLY A 90 -7.50 -10.16 -15.80
CA GLY A 90 -7.98 -10.89 -14.63
C GLY A 90 -7.36 -10.34 -13.34
N ILE A 91 -7.37 -11.12 -12.26
CA ILE A 91 -6.75 -10.71 -10.99
C ILE A 91 -5.27 -11.05 -11.02
N ILE A 92 -4.44 -10.04 -10.77
CA ILE A 92 -2.98 -10.12 -10.74
C ILE A 92 -2.47 -9.26 -9.58
N GLY A 93 -1.34 -9.60 -8.98
CA GLY A 93 -0.86 -8.84 -7.85
C GLY A 93 0.40 -9.42 -7.24
N ASN A 94 0.83 -8.78 -6.16
CA ASN A 94 1.89 -9.24 -5.30
C ASN A 94 1.38 -9.24 -3.86
N ASN A 95 1.69 -10.31 -3.13
CA ASN A 95 1.58 -10.38 -1.68
C ASN A 95 2.83 -11.07 -1.10
N ASN A 96 2.91 -11.19 0.22
CA ASN A 96 4.09 -11.76 0.88
C ASN A 96 4.38 -13.23 0.51
N ASP A 97 3.41 -13.97 -0.03
CA ASP A 97 3.58 -15.38 -0.45
C ASP A 97 3.89 -15.53 -1.94
N TRP A 98 3.45 -14.58 -2.77
CA TRP A 98 3.46 -14.72 -4.21
C TRP A 98 3.53 -13.37 -4.92
N SER A 99 4.28 -13.33 -6.02
CA SER A 99 4.50 -12.12 -6.80
C SER A 99 4.49 -12.41 -8.29
N VAL A 100 3.81 -11.55 -9.05
CA VAL A 100 3.76 -11.54 -10.52
C VAL A 100 4.46 -10.34 -11.10
N PHE A 101 4.32 -9.18 -10.46
CA PHE A 101 5.04 -7.98 -10.86
C PHE A 101 6.49 -8.11 -10.41
N ILE A 102 7.40 -8.00 -11.37
CA ILE A 102 8.82 -7.86 -11.08
C ILE A 102 9.12 -6.37 -11.04
N GLY A 103 9.62 -5.89 -9.90
CA GLY A 103 9.89 -4.48 -9.71
C GLY A 103 11.28 -4.18 -9.17
N THR A 104 11.51 -2.89 -8.96
CA THR A 104 12.74 -2.34 -8.42
C THR A 104 12.44 -1.35 -7.30
N LEU A 105 13.28 -1.37 -6.27
CA LEU A 105 13.22 -0.43 -5.16
C LEU A 105 14.21 0.71 -5.35
N THR A 106 13.75 1.92 -5.02
CA THR A 106 14.58 3.11 -4.90
C THR A 106 14.35 3.76 -3.55
N ASP A 107 15.42 3.97 -2.80
CA ASP A 107 15.39 4.76 -1.56
C ASP A 107 15.48 6.26 -1.91
N LEU A 108 14.44 6.99 -1.52
CA LEU A 108 14.27 8.44 -1.71
C LEU A 108 14.21 9.18 -0.36
N SER A 109 14.57 8.51 0.73
CA SER A 109 14.55 9.05 2.09
C SER A 109 15.37 10.33 2.20
N GLY A 110 14.88 11.29 3.00
CA GLY A 110 15.46 12.63 3.14
C GLY A 110 15.03 13.63 2.05
N SER A 111 14.27 13.20 1.04
CA SER A 111 13.72 14.07 -0.02
C SER A 111 12.28 14.50 0.31
N GLY A 112 12.13 15.23 1.41
CA GLY A 112 10.83 15.76 1.89
C GLY A 112 10.10 14.88 2.91
N TYR A 113 10.47 13.60 3.01
CA TYR A 113 10.04 12.69 4.08
C TYR A 113 11.27 12.00 4.68
N ASP A 114 11.23 11.73 5.98
CA ASP A 114 12.33 11.04 6.67
C ASP A 114 12.51 9.62 6.13
N ASN A 115 11.40 8.91 5.90
CA ASN A 115 11.36 7.59 5.29
C ASN A 115 10.58 7.65 3.97
N PHE A 116 11.21 7.32 2.84
CA PHE A 116 10.54 7.31 1.54
C PHE A 116 11.16 6.29 0.59
N ILE A 117 10.38 5.25 0.27
CA ILE A 117 10.74 4.24 -0.71
C ILE A 117 9.78 4.29 -1.89
N ARG A 118 10.33 4.19 -3.10
CA ARG A 118 9.56 4.01 -4.33
C ARG A 118 9.81 2.61 -4.87
N TRP A 119 8.74 1.86 -5.04
CA TRP A 119 8.74 0.60 -5.78
C TRP A 119 8.10 0.83 -7.15
N GLU A 120 8.71 0.30 -8.21
CA GLU A 120 8.17 0.34 -9.56
C GLU A 120 8.22 -1.05 -10.18
N GLY A 121 7.10 -1.52 -10.72
CA GLY A 121 7.01 -2.81 -11.39
C GLY A 121 6.10 -2.77 -12.59
N SER A 122 6.39 -3.68 -13.54
CA SER A 122 5.64 -3.80 -14.79
C SER A 122 5.15 -5.23 -14.94
N LEU A 123 3.97 -5.40 -15.54
CA LEU A 123 3.48 -6.70 -15.95
C LEU A 123 3.09 -6.73 -17.43
N GLY A 124 3.97 -7.34 -18.22
CA GLY A 124 3.71 -7.65 -19.62
C GLY A 124 3.28 -6.42 -20.41
N THR A 125 2.10 -6.49 -21.01
CA THR A 125 1.50 -5.40 -21.78
C THR A 125 0.28 -4.80 -21.09
N TYR A 126 0.06 -5.07 -19.80
CA TYR A 126 -1.14 -4.60 -19.10
C TYR A 126 -0.87 -3.37 -18.27
N PHE A 127 0.09 -3.44 -17.32
CA PHE A 127 0.26 -2.38 -16.33
C PHE A 127 1.72 -2.03 -16.09
N ASP A 128 1.98 -0.74 -15.91
CA ASP A 128 3.07 -0.22 -15.10
C ASP A 128 2.47 0.29 -13.78
N VAL A 129 3.13 -0.03 -12.67
CA VAL A 129 2.70 0.33 -11.32
C VAL A 129 3.86 0.96 -10.57
N ALA A 130 3.63 2.14 -10.01
CA ALA A 130 4.53 2.78 -9.06
C ALA A 130 3.83 2.90 -7.71
N ILE A 131 4.46 2.42 -6.65
CA ILE A 131 4.00 2.54 -5.27
C ILE A 131 5.06 3.30 -4.49
N GLU A 132 4.71 4.51 -4.09
CA GLU A 132 5.49 5.34 -3.19
C GLU A 132 5.01 5.10 -1.78
N THR A 133 5.89 4.58 -0.91
CA THR A 133 5.63 4.32 0.51
C THR A 133 6.46 5.30 1.33
N TYR A 134 5.83 6.12 2.15
CA TYR A 134 6.53 7.18 2.86
C TYR A 134 5.84 7.63 4.15
N PHE A 135 6.64 8.12 5.09
CA PHE A 135 6.20 8.74 6.34
C PHE A 135 7.36 9.51 6.99
N ASN A 136 7.06 10.45 7.88
CA ASN A 136 8.04 11.14 8.73
C ASN A 136 8.19 10.41 10.06
N ASP A 137 9.28 10.70 10.78
CA ASP A 137 9.57 10.05 12.06
C ASP A 137 8.46 10.28 13.11
N SER A 138 7.72 11.37 13.00
CA SER A 138 6.61 11.70 13.90
C SER A 138 5.27 11.05 13.55
N ASP A 139 5.16 10.46 12.36
CA ASP A 139 3.90 9.95 11.85
C ASP A 139 3.55 8.60 12.51
N LYS A 140 2.26 8.37 12.74
CA LYS A 140 1.68 7.12 13.28
C LYS A 140 0.92 6.34 12.20
N PHE A 141 1.25 6.64 10.95
CA PHE A 141 0.66 6.07 9.75
C PHE A 141 1.76 5.87 8.71
N ILE A 142 1.51 4.99 7.76
CA ILE A 142 2.31 4.81 6.55
C ILE A 142 1.45 5.36 5.41
N LYS A 143 1.97 6.35 4.68
CA LYS A 143 1.29 6.88 3.51
C LYS A 143 1.75 6.14 2.26
N PHE A 144 0.80 5.90 1.37
CA PHE A 144 1.03 5.39 0.04
C PHE A 144 0.54 6.39 -1.00
N SER A 145 1.30 6.54 -2.08
CA SER A 145 0.79 7.08 -3.34
C SER A 145 1.01 6.03 -4.42
N THR A 146 -0.07 5.54 -5.01
CA THR A 146 0.00 4.53 -6.07
C THR A 146 -0.39 5.14 -7.39
N THR A 147 0.45 4.94 -8.41
CA THR A 147 0.16 5.27 -9.80
C THR A 147 0.05 3.99 -10.62
N VAL A 148 -1.09 3.81 -11.26
CA VAL A 148 -1.34 2.70 -12.20
C VAL A 148 -1.40 3.28 -13.59
N THR A 149 -0.60 2.75 -14.51
CA THR A 149 -0.57 3.15 -15.93
C THR A 149 -0.91 1.96 -16.81
N ALA A 150 -1.85 2.17 -17.73
CA ALA A 150 -2.27 1.13 -18.67
C ALA A 150 -1.29 1.05 -19.85
N LEU A 151 -0.80 -0.16 -20.16
CA LEU A 151 0.09 -0.44 -21.29
C LEU A 151 -0.64 -1.00 -22.52
N ASN A 152 -1.95 -1.17 -22.39
CA ASN A 152 -2.91 -1.49 -23.44
C ASN A 152 -4.24 -0.82 -23.09
N ASP A 153 -5.23 -0.86 -23.99
CA ASP A 153 -6.58 -0.47 -23.62
C ASP A 153 -7.14 -1.50 -22.63
N LEU A 154 -7.56 -1.03 -21.45
CA LEU A 154 -8.08 -1.84 -20.36
C LEU A 154 -9.45 -1.34 -19.96
N THR A 155 -10.33 -2.27 -19.63
CA THR A 155 -11.67 -1.96 -19.16
C THR A 155 -11.90 -2.50 -17.76
N ASP A 156 -12.72 -1.78 -17.00
CA ASP A 156 -13.13 -2.17 -15.65
C ASP A 156 -11.93 -2.37 -14.70
N VAL A 157 -11.05 -1.36 -14.63
CA VAL A 157 -9.80 -1.46 -13.88
C VAL A 157 -10.03 -1.18 -12.39
N TYR A 158 -9.54 -2.09 -11.54
CA TYR A 158 -9.52 -1.94 -10.09
C TYR A 158 -8.11 -2.10 -9.52
N PHE A 159 -7.89 -1.48 -8.37
CA PHE A 159 -6.73 -1.70 -7.51
C PHE A 159 -7.19 -2.07 -6.10
N LEU A 160 -6.43 -2.89 -5.38
CA LEU A 160 -6.65 -3.28 -3.99
C LEU A 160 -5.34 -3.17 -3.22
N ARG A 161 -5.38 -2.60 -2.01
CA ARG A 161 -4.41 -2.86 -0.94
C ARG A 161 -5.09 -3.69 0.14
N VAL A 162 -4.42 -4.72 0.65
CA VAL A 162 -4.99 -5.69 1.58
C VAL A 162 -3.95 -6.16 2.59
N ILE A 163 -4.41 -6.42 3.82
CA ILE A 163 -3.61 -6.99 4.90
C ILE A 163 -4.44 -7.94 5.76
N ASP A 164 -3.81 -8.98 6.31
CA ASP A 164 -4.30 -9.81 7.42
C ASP A 164 -3.59 -9.44 8.73
N PRO A 165 -4.27 -8.74 9.66
CA PRO A 165 -3.62 -8.24 10.86
C PRO A 165 -3.53 -9.23 12.03
N ASP A 166 -2.35 -9.33 12.65
CA ASP A 166 -1.98 -10.38 13.61
C ASP A 166 -1.45 -9.88 14.97
N GLN A 167 -1.78 -8.64 15.35
CA GLN A 167 -1.16 -7.93 16.48
C GLN A 167 -1.30 -8.59 17.87
N ASP A 168 -2.20 -9.55 18.07
CA ASP A 168 -2.36 -10.26 19.35
C ASP A 168 -1.71 -11.64 19.36
N THR A 169 -1.14 -12.09 18.25
CA THR A 169 -0.63 -13.45 18.09
C THR A 169 0.61 -13.70 18.95
N ASN A 170 1.63 -12.83 18.91
CA ASN A 170 2.86 -13.03 19.70
C ASN A 170 2.65 -12.94 21.22
N ASP A 171 1.72 -12.09 21.67
CA ASP A 171 1.49 -11.85 23.10
C ASP A 171 0.45 -12.81 23.71
N PHE A 172 -0.55 -13.21 22.93
CA PHE A 172 -1.73 -13.93 23.43
C PHE A 172 -2.06 -15.21 22.65
N GLY A 173 -1.39 -15.48 21.52
CA GLY A 173 -1.66 -16.64 20.67
C GLY A 173 -3.01 -16.55 19.94
N ILE A 174 -3.48 -15.35 19.63
CA ILE A 174 -4.76 -15.08 18.98
C ILE A 174 -4.51 -14.35 17.66
N PHE A 175 -4.87 -15.01 16.57
CA PHE A 175 -4.86 -14.48 15.20
C PHE A 175 -6.12 -13.64 14.90
N ASP A 176 -7.26 -14.04 15.50
CA ASP A 176 -8.53 -13.34 15.28
C ASP A 176 -8.47 -11.85 15.61
N THR A 177 -9.14 -11.05 14.77
CA THR A 177 -9.32 -9.62 14.99
C THR A 177 -10.78 -9.21 15.06
N ASN A 178 -11.04 -8.09 15.73
CA ASN A 178 -12.31 -7.38 15.66
C ASN A 178 -12.27 -6.42 14.48
N ASN A 179 -12.95 -6.78 13.40
CA ASN A 179 -12.93 -6.02 12.15
C ASN A 179 -14.18 -5.16 12.02
N ALA A 180 -14.01 -3.93 11.55
CA ALA A 180 -15.15 -3.09 11.21
C ALA A 180 -14.82 -2.07 10.12
N ARG A 181 -15.87 -1.71 9.39
CA ARG A 181 -15.86 -0.62 8.41
C ARG A 181 -16.47 0.63 9.05
N GLY A 182 -15.83 1.77 8.85
CA GLY A 182 -16.19 3.06 9.41
C GLY A 182 -15.92 3.15 10.91
N PHE A 183 -15.72 4.38 11.39
CA PHE A 183 -15.59 4.66 12.82
C PHE A 183 -15.83 6.14 13.09
N GLY A 184 -16.74 6.47 14.01
CA GLY A 184 -17.04 7.86 14.34
C GLY A 184 -17.56 8.64 13.12
N SER A 185 -16.79 9.62 12.65
CA SER A 185 -17.12 10.44 11.46
C SER A 185 -16.64 9.85 10.13
N PHE A 186 -15.80 8.80 10.15
CA PHE A 186 -15.29 8.16 8.95
C PHE A 186 -16.30 7.15 8.42
N SER A 187 -16.63 7.26 7.13
CA SER A 187 -17.59 6.38 6.48
C SER A 187 -17.04 4.95 6.34
N PRO A 188 -17.91 3.94 6.20
CA PRO A 188 -17.50 2.60 5.82
C PRO A 188 -16.74 2.53 4.48
N GLU A 189 -16.93 3.49 3.58
CA GLU A 189 -16.26 3.53 2.28
C GLU A 189 -14.81 4.01 2.41
N ASP A 190 -14.53 4.90 3.35
CA ASP A 190 -13.22 5.55 3.51
C ASP A 190 -12.29 4.82 4.49
N TRP A 191 -12.84 4.07 5.46
CA TRP A 191 -12.08 3.50 6.57
C TRP A 191 -12.50 2.06 6.91
N VAL A 192 -11.52 1.17 7.04
CA VAL A 192 -11.68 -0.18 7.62
C VAL A 192 -10.54 -0.44 8.58
N TYR A 193 -10.81 -1.16 9.66
CA TYR A 193 -9.79 -1.50 10.64
C TYR A 193 -9.96 -2.90 11.22
N ALA A 194 -8.86 -3.42 11.75
CA ALA A 194 -8.77 -4.63 12.53
C ALA A 194 -8.16 -4.28 13.89
N ALA A 195 -8.85 -4.67 14.96
CA ALA A 195 -8.39 -4.43 16.33
C ALA A 195 -8.16 -5.75 17.08
N GLY A 196 -7.04 -5.83 17.81
CA GLY A 196 -6.72 -6.98 18.66
C GLY A 196 -7.81 -7.21 19.71
N PRO A 197 -8.36 -8.42 19.85
CA PRO A 197 -9.42 -8.69 20.82
C PRO A 197 -9.01 -8.47 22.27
N ILE A 198 -7.71 -8.51 22.58
CA ILE A 198 -7.17 -8.33 23.92
C ILE A 198 -6.41 -7.00 24.03
N SER A 199 -5.43 -6.74 23.15
CA SER A 199 -4.64 -5.50 23.28
C SER A 199 -5.38 -4.26 22.81
N ASN A 200 -6.42 -4.43 21.99
CA ASN A 200 -7.10 -3.37 21.25
C ASN A 200 -6.21 -2.62 20.26
N TRP A 201 -4.94 -3.02 20.08
CA TRP A 201 -4.07 -2.42 19.08
C TRP A 201 -4.72 -2.57 17.71
N THR A 202 -4.72 -1.48 16.96
CA THR A 202 -5.54 -1.33 15.77
C THR A 202 -4.66 -0.86 14.62
N ILE A 203 -4.82 -1.54 13.50
CA ILE A 203 -4.38 -1.07 12.18
C ILE A 203 -5.61 -0.92 11.30
N GLY A 204 -5.61 0.04 10.40
CA GLY A 204 -6.64 0.11 9.37
C GLY A 204 -6.17 0.79 8.10
N LEU A 205 -6.98 0.65 7.05
CA LEU A 205 -6.78 1.29 5.75
C LEU A 205 -7.72 2.47 5.58
N TYR A 206 -7.14 3.62 5.25
CA TYR A 206 -7.86 4.87 5.02
C TYR A 206 -7.59 5.43 3.63
N SER A 207 -8.59 6.07 3.02
CA SER A 207 -8.38 7.05 1.96
C SER A 207 -9.43 8.15 2.01
N ASP A 208 -9.03 9.36 1.61
CA ASP A 208 -9.90 10.48 1.25
C ASP A 208 -9.76 10.85 -0.24
N SER A 209 -9.16 9.95 -1.04
CA SER A 209 -8.96 10.15 -2.47
C SER A 209 -10.28 10.37 -3.18
N LEU A 210 -10.26 11.24 -4.19
CA LEU A 210 -11.40 11.47 -5.06
C LEU A 210 -11.62 10.32 -6.07
N VAL A 211 -10.66 9.40 -6.20
CA VAL A 211 -10.85 8.17 -6.97
C VAL A 211 -11.88 7.30 -6.24
N PRO A 212 -12.94 6.81 -6.92
CA PRO A 212 -13.96 5.99 -6.29
C PRO A 212 -13.35 4.79 -5.59
N HIS A 213 -13.69 4.61 -4.31
CA HIS A 213 -13.12 3.55 -3.49
C HIS A 213 -14.12 3.04 -2.47
N ASN A 214 -13.81 1.87 -1.90
CA ASN A 214 -14.56 1.27 -0.82
C ASN A 214 -13.65 0.30 -0.05
N THR A 215 -14.11 -0.13 1.12
CA THR A 215 -13.40 -1.09 1.97
C THR A 215 -14.14 -2.40 2.13
N GLY A 216 -13.43 -3.44 2.55
CA GLY A 216 -14.06 -4.73 2.88
C GLY A 216 -13.27 -5.54 3.91
N VAL A 217 -13.92 -6.63 4.35
CA VAL A 217 -13.36 -7.64 5.26
C VAL A 217 -13.65 -9.02 4.67
N SER A 218 -12.62 -9.85 4.49
CA SER A 218 -12.71 -11.12 3.78
C SER A 218 -12.24 -12.30 4.64
N PHE A 219 -13.13 -13.24 4.93
CA PHE A 219 -12.76 -14.49 5.62
C PHE A 219 -11.86 -15.39 4.78
N ALA A 220 -11.94 -15.27 3.45
CA ALA A 220 -11.24 -16.13 2.51
C ALA A 220 -9.89 -15.55 2.04
N TRP A 221 -9.43 -14.47 2.68
CA TRP A 221 -8.21 -13.73 2.31
C TRP A 221 -8.16 -13.41 0.80
N SER A 222 -9.27 -12.87 0.28
CA SER A 222 -9.45 -12.65 -1.15
C SER A 222 -8.45 -11.61 -1.67
N GLY A 223 -7.85 -11.90 -2.83
CA GLY A 223 -7.11 -10.92 -3.63
C GLY A 223 -7.96 -10.22 -4.70
N ASP A 224 -9.28 -10.46 -4.75
CA ASP A 224 -10.18 -9.83 -5.73
C ASP A 224 -10.54 -8.39 -5.31
N PRO A 225 -10.09 -7.34 -6.03
CA PRO A 225 -10.42 -5.96 -5.69
C PRO A 225 -11.93 -5.69 -5.65
N GLU A 226 -12.72 -6.33 -6.50
CA GLU A 226 -14.18 -6.13 -6.52
C GLU A 226 -14.86 -6.63 -5.24
N PHE A 227 -14.28 -7.62 -4.56
CA PHE A 227 -14.82 -8.09 -3.29
C PHE A 227 -14.87 -6.95 -2.26
N TYR A 228 -13.76 -6.21 -2.14
CA TYR A 228 -13.65 -5.08 -1.20
C TYR A 228 -14.38 -3.85 -1.74
N TYR A 229 -14.33 -3.60 -3.05
CA TYR A 229 -15.02 -2.47 -3.67
C TYR A 229 -16.55 -2.54 -3.46
N ASN A 230 -17.11 -3.75 -3.42
CA ASN A 230 -18.53 -3.98 -3.15
C ASN A 230 -18.93 -3.82 -1.68
N GLY A 231 -17.98 -3.53 -0.78
CA GLY A 231 -18.28 -3.30 0.63
C GLY A 231 -18.50 -4.57 1.45
N ASN A 232 -18.05 -5.73 0.96
CA ASN A 232 -18.27 -7.01 1.65
C ASN A 232 -17.63 -6.98 3.04
N ASN A 233 -18.30 -7.57 4.01
CA ASN A 233 -17.85 -7.60 5.40
C ASN A 233 -18.23 -8.92 6.06
N ASP A 234 -17.26 -9.82 6.15
CA ASP A 234 -17.46 -11.13 6.75
C ASP A 234 -17.39 -11.13 8.29
N GLY A 235 -17.15 -9.97 8.91
CA GLY A 235 -17.14 -9.78 10.35
C GLY A 235 -15.79 -10.04 11.00
N ASN A 236 -15.80 -10.57 12.22
CA ASN A 236 -14.60 -10.79 13.03
C ASN A 236 -14.01 -12.17 12.81
N GLY A 237 -12.69 -12.28 12.93
CA GLY A 237 -11.93 -13.51 12.74
C GLY A 237 -10.52 -13.21 12.25
N ASP A 238 -9.77 -14.26 11.98
CA ASP A 238 -8.47 -14.26 11.29
C ASP A 238 -8.66 -13.94 9.80
N TYR A 239 -9.04 -12.69 9.52
CA TYR A 239 -9.57 -12.21 8.25
C TYR A 239 -8.83 -10.98 7.76
N THR A 240 -8.67 -10.89 6.44
CA THR A 240 -8.09 -9.71 5.81
C THR A 240 -9.04 -8.52 5.84
N ILE A 241 -8.47 -7.33 6.02
CA ILE A 241 -9.10 -6.04 5.72
C ILE A 241 -8.48 -5.45 4.46
N GLY A 242 -9.25 -4.72 3.67
CA GLY A 242 -8.75 -4.14 2.42
C GLY A 242 -9.47 -2.90 1.96
N LEU A 243 -8.78 -2.13 1.13
CA LEU A 243 -9.24 -0.89 0.51
C LEU A 243 -9.04 -1.00 -1.00
N ALA A 244 -10.14 -0.91 -1.75
CA ALA A 244 -10.15 -1.05 -3.19
C ALA A 244 -10.57 0.24 -3.88
N PHE A 245 -9.95 0.52 -5.03
CA PHE A 245 -10.20 1.66 -5.89
C PHE A 245 -10.73 1.18 -7.24
N TYR A 246 -11.71 1.88 -7.78
CA TYR A 246 -12.16 1.72 -9.16
C TYR A 246 -11.57 2.82 -10.03
N LEU A 247 -10.71 2.42 -10.97
CA LEU A 247 -9.95 3.32 -11.84
C LEU A 247 -10.67 3.57 -13.18
N GLY A 248 -11.70 2.79 -13.48
CA GLY A 248 -12.49 2.91 -14.71
C GLY A 248 -11.85 2.22 -15.92
N ASP A 249 -12.24 2.65 -17.11
CA ASP A 249 -11.59 2.24 -18.36
C ASP A 249 -10.37 3.14 -18.60
N LEU A 250 -9.23 2.52 -18.93
CA LEU A 250 -7.97 3.21 -19.18
C LEU A 250 -7.50 2.90 -20.60
N SER A 251 -7.28 3.94 -21.40
CA SER A 251 -6.66 3.77 -22.72
C SER A 251 -5.16 3.53 -22.54
N VAL A 252 -4.49 2.98 -23.55
CA VAL A 252 -3.03 2.84 -23.52
C VAL A 252 -2.34 4.19 -23.22
N GLY A 253 -1.50 4.19 -22.18
CA GLY A 253 -0.76 5.36 -21.69
C GLY A 253 -1.51 6.21 -20.67
N ASP A 254 -2.79 5.94 -20.40
CA ASP A 254 -3.52 6.61 -19.32
C ASP A 254 -2.98 6.16 -17.95
N SER A 255 -2.91 7.11 -17.01
CA SER A 255 -2.47 6.85 -15.64
C SER A 255 -3.47 7.43 -14.63
N VAL A 256 -3.68 6.70 -13.54
CA VAL A 256 -4.44 7.18 -12.36
C VAL A 256 -3.56 7.10 -11.13
N THR A 257 -3.51 8.19 -10.36
CA THR A 257 -2.78 8.28 -9.09
C THR A 257 -3.76 8.52 -7.94
N PHE A 258 -3.57 7.81 -6.84
CA PHE A 258 -4.39 7.93 -5.64
C PHE A 258 -3.57 7.66 -4.38
N ASP A 259 -4.00 8.31 -3.29
CA ASP A 259 -3.34 8.22 -1.99
C ASP A 259 -4.19 7.40 -1.01
N TYR A 260 -3.52 6.65 -0.14
CA TYR A 260 -4.12 5.89 0.95
C TYR A 260 -3.11 5.65 2.06
N TYR A 261 -3.58 5.09 3.18
CA TYR A 261 -2.82 5.00 4.40
C TYR A 261 -3.03 3.68 5.11
N TYR A 262 -1.98 3.13 5.70
CA TYR A 262 -2.14 2.33 6.92
C TYR A 262 -2.06 3.25 8.13
N VAL A 263 -3.04 3.19 9.02
CA VAL A 263 -3.06 4.03 10.24
C VAL A 263 -3.07 3.15 11.47
N LEU A 264 -2.17 3.43 12.40
CA LEU A 264 -1.91 2.61 13.58
C LEU A 264 -2.37 3.31 14.86
N GLY A 265 -2.76 2.52 15.85
CA GLY A 265 -3.09 3.01 17.18
C GLY A 265 -3.25 1.90 18.21
N THR A 266 -3.44 2.29 19.46
CA THR A 266 -3.67 1.41 20.60
C THR A 266 -5.15 1.07 20.82
N SER A 267 -6.03 1.63 20.00
CA SER A 267 -7.48 1.39 19.96
C SER A 267 -8.06 1.90 18.63
N PRO A 268 -9.29 1.52 18.25
CA PRO A 268 -9.95 2.09 17.08
C PRO A 268 -10.09 3.62 17.14
N ALA A 269 -10.35 4.17 18.33
CA ALA A 269 -10.45 5.61 18.52
C ALA A 269 -9.10 6.32 18.39
N ASP A 270 -8.02 5.70 18.90
CA ASP A 270 -6.66 6.22 18.78
C ASP A 270 -6.18 6.19 17.33
N ALA A 271 -6.34 5.05 16.64
CA ALA A 271 -6.03 4.93 15.21
C ALA A 271 -6.82 5.94 14.37
N ALA A 272 -8.13 6.09 14.60
CA ALA A 272 -8.94 7.09 13.91
C ALA A 272 -8.47 8.54 14.17
N SER A 273 -7.94 8.83 15.36
CA SER A 273 -7.37 10.15 15.68
C SER A 273 -6.00 10.41 15.03
N ASN A 274 -5.32 9.35 14.61
CA ASN A 274 -4.05 9.42 13.88
C ASN A 274 -4.23 9.50 12.36
N ILE A 275 -5.46 9.40 11.85
CA ILE A 275 -5.75 9.62 10.43
C ILE A 275 -5.34 11.06 10.07
N PRO A 276 -4.49 11.26 9.06
CA PRO A 276 -4.10 12.59 8.64
C PRO A 276 -5.31 13.30 8.04
N VAL A 277 -5.87 14.25 8.78
CA VAL A 277 -6.87 15.16 8.25
C VAL A 277 -6.18 16.18 7.36
N ALA A 278 -6.65 16.32 6.12
CA ALA A 278 -6.24 17.42 5.25
C ALA A 278 -6.40 18.73 6.05
N SER A 279 -5.30 19.48 6.22
CA SER A 279 -5.39 20.81 6.80
C SER A 279 -6.41 21.60 5.97
N PRO A 280 -7.41 22.26 6.59
CA PRO A 280 -8.36 23.04 5.82
C PRO A 280 -7.57 24.02 4.97
N ILE A 281 -7.73 23.93 3.64
CA ILE A 281 -7.20 24.90 2.69
C ILE A 281 -7.62 26.26 3.25
N PRO A 282 -6.68 27.19 3.57
CA PRO A 282 -7.07 28.51 4.03
C PRO A 282 -7.97 29.08 2.94
N GLU A 283 -9.26 29.25 3.24
CA GLU A 283 -10.16 29.88 2.27
C GLU A 283 -9.50 31.21 1.88
N PRO A 284 -9.31 31.49 0.57
CA PRO A 284 -8.75 32.76 0.15
C PRO A 284 -9.70 33.81 0.70
N SER A 285 -9.25 34.52 1.75
CA SER A 285 -10.08 35.35 2.61
C SER A 285 -11.15 36.09 1.79
N THR A 286 -12.39 35.63 1.89
CA THR A 286 -13.54 36.22 1.19
C THR A 286 -13.67 37.71 1.54
N VAL A 287 -13.10 38.11 2.69
CA VAL A 287 -12.89 39.49 3.15
C VAL A 287 -12.01 40.32 2.22
N VAL A 288 -10.93 39.76 1.65
CA VAL A 288 -10.07 40.48 0.68
C VAL A 288 -10.79 40.62 -0.66
N LEU A 289 -11.51 39.60 -1.12
CA LEU A 289 -12.27 39.68 -2.38
C LEU A 289 -13.44 40.69 -2.30
N ILE A 290 -14.17 40.69 -1.19
CA ILE A 290 -15.24 41.68 -0.92
C ILE A 290 -14.64 43.08 -0.70
N GLY A 291 -13.51 43.18 0.01
CA GLY A 291 -12.83 44.45 0.26
C GLY A 291 -12.30 45.12 -1.02
N VAL A 292 -11.70 44.34 -1.92
CA VAL A 292 -11.25 44.82 -3.23
C VAL A 292 -12.44 45.18 -4.12
N GLY A 293 -13.51 44.36 -4.12
CA GLY A 293 -14.73 44.63 -4.88
C GLY A 293 -15.45 45.92 -4.47
N LEU A 294 -15.59 46.18 -3.16
CA LEU A 294 -16.21 47.40 -2.63
C LEU A 294 -15.32 48.63 -2.80
N GLY A 295 -14.00 48.49 -2.63
CA GLY A 295 -13.03 49.56 -2.89
C GLY A 295 -13.05 50.02 -4.35
N ALA A 296 -13.07 49.07 -5.30
CA ALA A 296 -13.13 49.37 -6.73
C ALA A 296 -14.42 50.10 -7.13
N LEU A 297 -15.57 49.73 -6.55
CA LEU A 297 -16.85 50.42 -6.76
C LEU A 297 -16.84 51.85 -6.16
N GLY A 298 -16.18 52.05 -5.02
CA GLY A 298 -15.98 53.37 -4.41
C GLY A 298 -15.14 54.31 -5.28
N PHE A 299 -14.02 53.82 -5.84
CA PHE A 299 -13.17 54.59 -6.76
C PHE A 299 -13.82 54.85 -8.12
N TYR A 300 -14.66 53.95 -8.61
CA TYR A 300 -15.40 54.17 -9.87
C TYR A 300 -16.46 55.29 -9.72
N ARG A 301 -17.10 55.39 -8.56
CA ARG A 301 -18.14 56.40 -8.30
C ARG A 301 -17.59 57.80 -8.05
N SER A 302 -16.36 57.94 -7.53
CA SER A 302 -15.74 59.25 -7.26
C SER A 302 -15.17 59.95 -8.50
N ARG A 303 -14.95 59.21 -9.61
CA ARG A 303 -14.44 59.76 -10.89
C ARG A 303 -15.53 60.28 -11.85
N ARG A 304 -16.81 60.21 -11.47
CA ARG A 304 -17.95 60.68 -12.28
C ARG A 304 -18.63 61.95 -11.73
N LYS A 305 -17.91 62.79 -10.99
CA LYS A 305 -18.35 64.14 -10.63
C LYS A 305 -17.46 65.19 -11.26
#